data_AF-A0A453DEQ2-F1
#
_entry.id   AF-A0A453DEQ2-F1
#
_cell.length_a   1.000
_cell.length_b   1.000
_cell.length_c   1.000
_cell.angle_alpha   90.00
_cell.angle_beta   90.00
_cell.angle_gamma   90.00
#
_symmetry.space_group_name_H-M   'P 1'
#
loop_
_entity.id
_entity.type
_entity.pdbx_description
1 polymer ?
#
loop_
_entity_poly.entity_id
_entity_poly.type
_entity_poly.pdbx_seq_one_letter_code
_entity_poly.pdbx_strand_id
1 'polypeptide(L)'
;DDTVLVIGWGTSVKVAAIRTDSSQGLNGMQRSISAASSEKYVDIVGSFQTGYHISGIAPFGDLLVMLAYIPEEDDGDKKISTSVSSRQGTAQRPEIHLVSWKNDVLTTDALPIHGYEHYKAKDYTLAHAPFSGSSNAGGQWAAGDEPLYYIVSPKDIVVAKPRDTEDHIAWLLQHGWHEKALAAVEAGQGRTELLDE
;
A
#
# COMPACT_ATOMS: atom_id res chain seq x y z
N ASP A 1 -7.55 13.15 2.31
CA ASP A 1 -7.14 13.93 3.49
C ASP A 1 -5.80 14.59 3.30
N ASP A 2 -5.78 15.93 3.35
CA ASP A 2 -4.59 16.76 3.14
C ASP A 2 -3.80 17.03 4.45
N THR A 3 -4.02 16.19 5.47
CA THR A 3 -3.50 16.38 6.83
C THR A 3 -2.45 15.34 7.23
N VAL A 4 -2.23 14.31 6.42
CA VAL A 4 -1.23 13.26 6.69
C VAL A 4 -0.28 13.17 5.51
N LEU A 5 1.02 13.25 5.80
CA LEU A 5 2.10 13.04 4.86
C LEU A 5 2.84 11.75 5.23
N VAL A 6 2.89 10.82 4.28
CA VAL A 6 3.64 9.57 4.41
C VAL A 6 4.88 9.65 3.55
N ILE A 7 6.04 9.35 4.15
CA ILE A 7 7.34 9.42 3.49
C ILE A 7 8.03 8.07 3.65
N GLY A 8 8.34 7.43 2.52
CA GLY A 8 9.18 6.24 2.46
C GLY A 8 10.49 6.57 1.76
N TRP A 9 11.63 6.34 2.41
CA TRP A 9 12.95 6.57 1.83
C TRP A 9 13.97 5.54 2.29
N GLY A 10 14.60 4.85 1.34
CA GLY A 10 15.51 3.75 1.64
C GLY A 10 14.75 2.65 2.38
N THR A 11 15.10 2.42 3.64
CA THR A 11 14.42 1.47 4.54
C THR A 11 13.61 2.18 5.64
N SER A 12 13.45 3.50 5.58
CA SER A 12 12.77 4.28 6.62
C SER A 12 11.40 4.75 6.17
N VAL A 13 10.41 4.58 7.03
CA VAL A 13 9.08 5.17 6.89
C VAL A 13 8.86 6.20 7.98
N LYS A 14 8.28 7.33 7.59
CA LYS A 14 7.80 8.39 8.50
C LYS A 14 6.37 8.75 8.13
N VAL A 15 5.52 8.84 9.15
CA VAL A 15 4.15 9.34 9.06
C VAL A 15 4.09 10.64 9.82
N ALA A 16 3.66 11.70 9.15
CA ALA A 16 3.65 13.04 9.68
C ALA A 16 2.26 13.66 9.56
N ALA A 17 1.77 14.24 10.66
CA ALA A 17 0.54 15.01 10.67
C ALA A 17 0.85 16.48 10.37
N ILE A 18 0.22 17.04 9.35
CA ILE A 18 0.25 18.46 9.01
C ILE A 18 -0.79 19.15 9.87
N ARG A 19 -0.32 19.99 10.79
CA ARG A 19 -1.16 20.77 11.69
C ARG A 19 -1.10 22.24 11.28
N THR A 20 -2.18 22.95 11.54
CA THR A 20 -2.26 24.38 11.30
C THR A 20 -2.39 25.06 12.65
N ASP A 21 -1.47 25.96 12.99
CA ASP A 21 -1.62 26.78 14.18
C ASP A 21 -2.59 27.92 13.86
N SER A 22 -3.80 27.84 14.43
CA SER A 22 -4.67 29.01 14.51
C SER A 22 -4.32 29.73 15.79
N SER A 23 -3.56 30.82 15.68
CA SER A 23 -3.39 31.79 16.76
C SER A 23 -4.73 32.50 17.03
N GLN A 24 -5.69 31.80 17.63
CA GLN A 24 -6.88 32.42 18.20
C GLN A 24 -6.43 33.25 19.40
N GLY A 25 -6.27 34.55 19.17
CA GLY A 25 -5.97 35.53 20.20
C GLY A 25 -7.03 35.56 21.29
N LEU A 26 -6.78 34.82 22.37
CA LEU A 26 -7.35 35.13 23.68
C LEU A 26 -6.57 36.33 24.24
N ASN A 27 -7.02 37.55 23.91
CA ASN A 27 -7.16 38.68 24.84
C ASN A 27 -7.43 39.97 24.06
N GLY A 28 -8.42 40.71 24.54
CA GLY A 28 -8.90 41.94 23.93
C GLY A 28 -7.85 43.04 23.83
N MET A 29 -8.20 44.02 23.00
CA MET A 29 -7.54 45.30 22.73
C MET A 29 -6.54 45.31 21.57
N GLN A 30 -7.04 45.83 20.44
CA GLN A 30 -6.35 46.37 19.25
C GLN A 30 -5.08 45.66 18.75
N ARG A 31 -5.12 45.19 17.49
CA ARG A 31 -4.22 45.68 16.44
C ARG A 31 -4.51 45.04 15.07
N SER A 32 -4.44 45.91 14.05
CA SER A 32 -3.89 45.67 12.71
C SER A 32 -4.50 44.55 11.85
N ILE A 33 -4.98 44.96 10.67
CA ILE A 33 -5.21 44.09 9.52
C ILE A 33 -3.84 43.57 9.05
N SER A 34 -3.36 42.51 9.70
CA SER A 34 -2.21 41.74 9.26
C SER A 34 -2.75 40.34 9.03
N ALA A 35 -2.76 39.89 7.78
CA ALA A 35 -3.20 38.57 7.37
C ALA A 35 -2.66 37.53 8.35
N ALA A 36 -3.54 36.88 9.11
CA ALA A 36 -3.18 35.76 9.96
C ALA A 36 -2.68 34.66 9.01
N SER A 37 -1.37 34.59 8.79
CA SER A 37 -0.75 33.46 8.13
C SER A 37 -0.92 32.29 9.08
N SER A 38 -1.87 31.42 8.79
CA SER A 38 -1.99 30.13 9.45
C SER A 38 -0.71 29.35 9.18
N GLU A 39 0.22 29.36 10.13
CA GLU A 39 1.48 28.64 9.99
C GLU A 39 1.18 27.13 10.07
N LYS A 40 1.51 26.42 8.99
CA LYS A 40 1.46 24.96 8.97
C LYS A 40 2.76 24.42 9.52
N TYR A 41 2.66 23.50 10.47
CA TYR A 41 3.79 22.74 10.99
C TYR A 41 3.54 21.24 10.84
N VAL A 42 4.61 20.46 10.93
CA VAL A 42 4.61 19.02 10.72
C VAL A 42 5.00 18.34 12.01
N ASP A 43 4.17 17.41 12.47
CA ASP A 43 4.39 16.61 13.67
C ASP A 43 4.62 15.14 13.25
N ILE A 44 5.75 14.55 13.64
CA ILE A 44 6.06 13.15 13.29
C ILE A 44 5.30 12.23 14.25
N VAL A 45 4.19 11.67 13.78
CA VAL A 45 3.31 10.80 14.58
C VAL A 45 3.69 9.33 14.51
N GLY A 46 4.54 8.94 13.55
CA GLY A 46 5.06 7.57 13.42
C GLY A 46 6.38 7.53 12.66
N SER A 47 7.26 6.62 13.06
CA SER A 47 8.53 6.36 12.36
C SER A 47 8.96 4.93 12.61
N PHE A 48 9.31 4.21 11.55
CA PHE A 48 9.83 2.84 11.65
C PHE A 48 10.82 2.52 10.53
N GLN A 49 11.46 1.36 10.64
CA GLN A 49 12.40 0.85 9.64
C GLN A 49 11.94 -0.53 9.13
N THR A 50 12.20 -0.78 7.85
CA THR A 50 11.87 -2.02 7.14
C THR A 50 13.14 -2.82 6.86
N GLY A 51 12.99 -4.13 6.62
CA GLY A 51 14.09 -5.02 6.19
C GLY A 51 14.39 -4.95 4.68
N TYR A 52 13.71 -4.07 3.95
CA TYR A 52 13.74 -3.97 2.49
C TYR A 52 13.73 -2.51 2.05
N HIS A 53 14.13 -2.25 0.80
CA HIS A 53 14.09 -0.91 0.23
C HIS A 53 12.69 -0.57 -0.26
N ILE A 54 12.23 0.62 0.07
CA ILE A 54 10.93 1.14 -0.31
C ILE A 54 11.04 1.77 -1.69
N SER A 55 10.37 1.18 -2.67
CA SER A 55 10.31 1.69 -4.05
C SER A 55 9.04 2.52 -4.30
N GLY A 56 8.10 2.49 -3.35
CA GLY A 56 6.87 3.26 -3.41
C GLY A 56 6.04 3.05 -2.16
N ILE A 57 5.26 4.07 -1.78
CA ILE A 57 4.40 4.03 -0.60
C ILE A 57 3.10 4.78 -0.90
N ALA A 58 1.99 4.26 -0.41
CA ALA A 58 0.68 4.87 -0.59
C ALA A 58 -0.26 4.55 0.59
N PRO A 59 -1.23 5.43 0.89
CA PRO A 59 -2.23 5.17 1.92
C PRO A 59 -3.23 4.10 1.48
N PHE A 60 -3.73 3.29 2.41
CA PHE A 60 -4.85 2.35 2.25
C PHE A 60 -5.72 2.37 3.51
N GLY A 61 -6.71 3.27 3.56
CA GLY A 61 -7.46 3.53 4.79
C GLY A 61 -6.51 3.88 5.95
N ASP A 62 -6.56 3.11 7.03
CA ASP A 62 -5.69 3.26 8.21
C ASP A 62 -4.33 2.54 8.10
N LEU A 63 -4.05 1.96 6.93
CA LEU A 63 -2.84 1.18 6.65
C LEU A 63 -2.01 1.85 5.54
N LEU A 64 -0.84 1.27 5.29
CA LEU A 64 0.09 1.70 4.24
C LEU A 64 0.36 0.53 3.29
N VAL A 65 0.27 0.81 2.00
CA VAL A 65 0.76 -0.08 0.94
C VAL A 65 2.20 0.31 0.64
N MET A 66 3.10 -0.65 0.76
CA MET A 66 4.51 -0.49 0.48
C MET A 66 4.96 -1.42 -0.62
N LEU A 67 5.69 -0.86 -1.58
CA LEU A 67 6.37 -1.63 -2.61
C LEU A 67 7.81 -1.93 -2.16
N ALA A 68 8.04 -3.17 -1.80
CA ALA A 68 9.30 -3.67 -1.26
C ALA A 68 10.21 -4.19 -2.38
N TYR A 69 11.43 -3.66 -2.41
CA TYR A 69 12.55 -4.21 -3.17
C TYR A 69 13.53 -4.89 -2.22
N ILE A 70 13.80 -6.17 -2.48
CA ILE A 70 14.70 -6.99 -1.69
C ILE A 70 15.91 -7.33 -2.58
N PRO A 71 17.09 -6.75 -2.33
CA PRO A 71 18.30 -7.14 -3.04
C PRO A 71 18.66 -8.58 -2.68
N GLU A 72 19.22 -9.34 -3.63
CA GLU A 72 19.88 -10.59 -3.27
C GLU A 72 21.20 -10.24 -2.57
N GLU A 73 21.46 -10.86 -1.42
CA GLU A 73 22.75 -10.74 -0.75
C GLU A 73 23.81 -11.40 -1.63
N ASP A 74 24.78 -10.63 -2.10
CA ASP A 74 25.97 -11.16 -2.75
C ASP A 74 26.82 -11.79 -1.64
N ASP A 75 26.58 -13.08 -1.33
CA ASP A 75 27.35 -13.84 -0.34
C ASP A 75 28.79 -13.93 -0.83
N GLY A 76 29.60 -12.95 -0.43
CA GLY A 76 31.00 -12.78 -0.82
C GLY A 76 31.93 -13.90 -0.37
N ASP A 77 31.42 -14.99 0.20
CA ASP A 77 32.20 -16.13 0.65
C ASP A 77 31.44 -17.46 0.48
N LYS A 78 31.55 -18.11 -0.70
CA LYS A 78 31.71 -19.59 -0.80
C LYS A 78 32.04 -20.13 -2.20
N LYS A 79 33.29 -20.59 -2.30
CA LYS A 79 33.72 -21.94 -2.69
C LYS A 79 33.27 -22.49 -4.05
N ILE A 80 34.28 -22.57 -4.93
CA ILE A 80 34.56 -23.64 -5.90
C ILE A 80 33.68 -24.87 -5.66
N SER A 81 32.59 -25.01 -6.41
CA SER A 81 32.06 -26.30 -6.81
C SER A 81 31.23 -26.16 -8.08
N THR A 82 31.72 -26.87 -9.10
CA THR A 82 31.13 -27.15 -10.39
C THR A 82 29.62 -27.45 -10.36
N SER A 83 28.82 -26.62 -11.01
CA SER A 83 27.85 -27.03 -12.06
C SER A 83 26.96 -25.84 -12.47
N VAL A 84 27.04 -25.48 -13.75
CA VAL A 84 26.12 -24.60 -14.52
C VAL A 84 25.78 -23.24 -13.89
N SER A 85 26.40 -22.19 -14.41
CA SER A 85 26.06 -20.78 -14.17
C SER A 85 24.55 -20.51 -14.23
N SER A 86 23.87 -20.47 -13.09
CA SER A 86 22.47 -20.08 -13.01
C SER A 86 22.40 -18.59 -12.67
N ARG A 87 22.44 -17.79 -13.74
CA ARG A 87 21.82 -16.45 -13.86
C ARG A 87 21.85 -15.60 -12.58
N GLN A 88 22.94 -14.85 -12.38
CA GLN A 88 23.09 -13.82 -11.36
C GLN A 88 22.04 -12.71 -11.54
N GLY A 89 20.85 -12.94 -11.00
CA GLY A 89 19.92 -11.89 -10.64
C GLY A 89 20.45 -11.13 -9.43
N THR A 90 20.13 -9.85 -9.34
CA THR A 90 20.57 -8.97 -8.24
C THR A 90 19.46 -8.64 -7.26
N ALA A 91 18.28 -9.24 -7.45
CA ALA A 91 17.06 -8.92 -6.72
C ALA A 91 16.10 -10.11 -6.67
N GLN A 92 15.41 -10.23 -5.55
CA GLN A 92 14.23 -11.10 -5.42
C GLN A 92 13.01 -10.46 -6.09
N ARG A 93 11.92 -11.22 -6.22
CA ARG A 93 10.66 -10.67 -6.73
C ARG A 93 10.22 -9.51 -5.83
N PRO A 94 9.85 -8.36 -6.40
CA PRO A 94 9.34 -7.25 -5.60
C PRO A 94 8.01 -7.66 -4.98
N GLU A 95 7.76 -7.15 -3.78
CA GLU A 95 6.59 -7.54 -2.99
C GLU A 95 5.74 -6.33 -2.64
N ILE A 96 4.42 -6.52 -2.53
CA ILE A 96 3.51 -5.55 -1.93
C ILE A 96 3.27 -5.96 -0.49
N HIS A 97 3.51 -5.04 0.42
CA HIS A 97 3.29 -5.20 1.85
C HIS A 97 2.18 -4.26 2.29
N LEU A 98 1.21 -4.80 3.03
CA LEU A 98 0.19 -4.02 3.71
C LEU A 98 0.54 -3.91 5.19
N VAL A 99 0.80 -2.71 5.67
CA VAL A 99 1.44 -2.50 6.98
C VAL A 99 0.73 -1.43 7.79
N SER A 100 0.63 -1.63 9.10
CA SER A 100 0.14 -0.62 10.05
C SER A 100 1.15 0.51 10.23
N TRP A 101 0.72 1.65 10.77
CA TRP A 101 1.64 2.76 11.11
C TRP A 101 2.66 2.40 12.20
N LYS A 102 2.48 1.26 12.86
CA LYS A 102 3.39 0.71 13.88
C LYS A 102 4.36 -0.35 13.34
N ASN A 103 4.39 -0.55 12.01
CA ASN A 103 5.18 -1.58 11.33
C ASN A 103 4.68 -3.01 11.52
N ASP A 104 3.39 -3.20 11.82
CA ASP A 104 2.80 -4.54 11.83
C ASP A 104 2.42 -4.93 10.40
N VAL A 105 3.02 -5.99 9.86
CA VAL A 105 2.73 -6.48 8.50
C VAL A 105 1.47 -7.36 8.55
N LEU A 106 0.41 -6.94 7.84
CA LEU A 106 -0.83 -7.69 7.74
C LEU A 106 -0.79 -8.73 6.61
N THR A 107 -0.26 -8.33 5.46
CA THR A 107 -0.14 -9.22 4.31
C THR A 107 1.03 -8.82 3.42
N THR A 108 1.56 -9.82 2.73
CA THR A 108 2.66 -9.70 1.78
C THR A 108 2.32 -10.52 0.54
N ASP A 109 2.53 -9.94 -0.64
CA ASP A 109 2.29 -10.61 -1.91
C ASP A 109 3.44 -10.35 -2.90
N ALA A 110 3.95 -11.41 -3.53
CA ALA A 110 5.06 -11.33 -4.47
C ALA A 110 4.54 -11.04 -5.88
N LEU A 111 5.05 -9.97 -6.50
CA LEU A 111 4.54 -9.51 -7.78
C LEU A 111 5.07 -10.35 -8.95
N PRO A 112 4.21 -10.69 -9.93
CA PRO A 112 4.59 -11.47 -11.11
C PRO A 112 5.23 -10.58 -12.20
N ILE A 113 6.30 -9.85 -11.87
CA ILE A 113 7.02 -8.98 -12.81
C ILE A 113 8.09 -9.79 -13.55
N HIS A 114 8.24 -9.60 -14.86
CA HIS A 114 9.24 -10.28 -15.68
C HIS A 114 10.58 -9.56 -15.67
N GLY A 115 11.67 -10.31 -15.53
CA GLY A 115 13.03 -9.75 -15.52
C GLY A 115 13.36 -8.96 -14.26
N TYR A 116 12.61 -9.18 -13.18
CA TYR A 116 12.81 -8.56 -11.87
C TYR A 116 14.24 -8.69 -11.36
N GLU A 117 14.93 -9.77 -11.75
CA GLU A 117 16.31 -10.09 -11.42
C GLU A 117 17.30 -8.98 -11.84
N HIS A 118 16.95 -8.20 -12.86
CA HIS A 118 17.80 -7.16 -13.44
C HIS A 118 17.40 -5.75 -13.01
N TYR A 119 16.34 -5.60 -12.22
CA TYR A 119 15.82 -4.31 -11.79
C TYR A 119 16.35 -3.93 -10.41
N LYS A 120 16.38 -2.63 -10.15
CA LYS A 120 16.72 -2.02 -8.86
C LYS A 120 15.50 -1.34 -8.27
N ALA A 121 15.57 -0.98 -6.99
CA ALA A 121 14.49 -0.27 -6.29
C ALA A 121 13.93 0.94 -7.08
N LYS A 122 14.80 1.73 -7.71
CA LYS A 122 14.41 2.92 -8.50
C LYS A 122 13.63 2.61 -9.79
N ASP A 123 13.71 1.39 -10.29
CA ASP A 123 13.09 1.00 -11.56
C ASP A 123 11.60 0.64 -11.36
N TYR A 124 11.18 0.53 -10.10
CA TYR A 124 9.79 0.33 -9.72
C TYR A 124 9.18 1.64 -9.26
N THR A 125 7.89 1.83 -9.54
CA THR A 125 7.12 2.96 -9.04
C THR A 125 5.74 2.49 -8.62
N LEU A 126 5.28 2.99 -7.47
CA LEU A 126 3.91 2.79 -6.98
C LEU A 126 3.13 4.09 -7.20
N ALA A 127 2.07 4.02 -8.00
CA ALA A 127 1.10 5.10 -8.12
C ALA A 127 -0.22 4.68 -7.49
N HIS A 128 -0.83 5.58 -6.74
CA HIS A 128 -2.14 5.39 -6.12
C HIS A 128 -3.15 6.32 -6.79
N ALA A 129 -4.25 5.74 -7.25
CA ALA A 129 -5.37 6.50 -7.78
C ALA A 129 -6.68 5.85 -7.29
N PRO A 130 -7.53 6.58 -6.56
CA PRO A 130 -8.87 6.10 -6.27
C PRO A 130 -9.64 5.99 -7.58
N PHE A 131 -10.26 4.84 -7.82
CA PHE A 131 -11.23 4.70 -8.90
C PHE A 131 -12.58 5.15 -8.35
N SER A 132 -13.10 6.26 -8.89
CA SER A 132 -14.45 6.74 -8.58
C SER A 132 -15.39 6.24 -9.69
N GLY A 133 -16.13 5.17 -9.38
CA GLY A 133 -17.02 4.51 -10.34
C GLY A 133 -17.85 3.40 -9.71
N SER A 134 -18.63 2.68 -10.52
CA SER A 134 -19.35 1.49 -10.08
C SER A 134 -18.34 0.36 -9.86
N SER A 135 -17.75 0.28 -8.67
CA SER A 135 -17.03 -0.89 -8.23
C SER A 135 -18.04 -1.95 -7.76
N ASN A 136 -17.78 -3.22 -8.07
CA ASN A 136 -18.49 -4.34 -7.42
C ASN A 136 -17.95 -4.59 -6.00
N ALA A 137 -16.98 -3.77 -5.56
CA ALA A 137 -16.33 -3.89 -4.28
C ALA A 137 -17.32 -3.60 -3.14
N GLY A 138 -17.77 -4.66 -2.47
CA GLY A 138 -18.55 -4.55 -1.24
C GLY A 138 -17.71 -4.06 -0.05
N GLY A 139 -18.37 -3.79 1.08
CA GLY A 139 -17.70 -3.39 2.32
C GLY A 139 -17.35 -1.90 2.35
N GLN A 140 -16.17 -1.55 2.88
CA GLN A 140 -15.78 -0.15 3.13
C GLN A 140 -15.62 0.71 1.86
N TRP A 141 -15.55 0.08 0.68
CA TRP A 141 -15.38 0.74 -0.62
C TRP A 141 -16.68 0.79 -1.45
N ALA A 142 -17.80 0.36 -0.87
CA ALA A 142 -19.11 0.32 -1.56
C ALA A 142 -19.62 1.71 -1.99
N ALA A 143 -19.06 2.80 -1.44
CA ALA A 143 -19.33 4.16 -1.89
C ALA A 143 -18.72 4.48 -3.27
N GLY A 144 -18.00 3.53 -3.88
CA GLY A 144 -17.43 3.65 -5.21
C GLY A 144 -16.05 4.30 -5.26
N ASP A 145 -15.40 4.52 -4.12
CA ASP A 145 -14.05 5.09 -4.00
C ASP A 145 -13.01 4.01 -3.71
N GLU A 146 -12.90 3.01 -4.59
CA GLU A 146 -11.98 1.89 -4.40
C GLU A 146 -10.53 2.32 -4.70
N PRO A 147 -9.57 2.11 -3.79
CA PRO A 147 -8.18 2.48 -4.05
C PRO A 147 -7.52 1.48 -5.01
N LEU A 148 -7.06 1.98 -6.16
CA LEU A 148 -6.24 1.21 -7.09
C LEU A 148 -4.77 1.59 -6.95
N TYR A 149 -3.92 0.56 -6.98
CA TYR A 149 -2.47 0.73 -6.94
C TYR A 149 -1.87 0.21 -8.24
N TYR A 150 -1.13 1.06 -8.91
CA TYR A 150 -0.41 0.73 -10.14
C TYR A 150 1.07 0.56 -9.78
N ILE A 151 1.57 -0.66 -9.94
CA ILE A 151 2.99 -0.96 -9.85
C ILE A 151 3.55 -0.98 -11.26
N VAL A 152 4.42 -0.02 -11.55
CA VAL A 152 5.04 0.13 -12.87
C VAL A 152 6.49 -0.33 -12.78
N SER A 153 6.86 -1.20 -13.71
CA SER A 153 8.24 -1.60 -13.98
C SER A 153 8.58 -1.26 -15.44
N PRO A 154 9.84 -1.36 -15.88
CA PRO A 154 10.22 -1.03 -17.25
C PRO A 154 9.50 -1.85 -18.33
N LYS A 155 9.03 -3.06 -18.02
CA LYS A 155 8.39 -3.98 -18.98
C LYS A 155 6.95 -4.36 -18.65
N ASP A 156 6.56 -4.28 -17.39
CA ASP A 156 5.24 -4.69 -16.92
C ASP A 156 4.56 -3.62 -16.08
N ILE A 157 3.23 -3.59 -16.13
CA ILE A 157 2.36 -2.84 -15.23
C ILE A 157 1.47 -3.83 -14.52
N VAL A 158 1.50 -3.81 -13.19
CA VAL A 158 0.63 -4.63 -12.34
C VAL A 158 -0.36 -3.71 -11.63
N VAL A 159 -1.64 -4.07 -11.69
CA VAL A 159 -2.69 -3.37 -10.94
C VAL A 159 -3.02 -4.21 -9.71
N ALA A 160 -2.82 -3.64 -8.52
CA ALA A 160 -3.23 -4.24 -7.27
C ALA A 160 -4.54 -3.61 -6.81
N LYS A 161 -5.49 -4.48 -6.48
CA LYS A 161 -6.82 -4.14 -5.96
C LYS A 161 -7.00 -4.72 -4.55
N PRO A 162 -7.84 -4.12 -3.72
CA PRO A 162 -8.27 -4.73 -2.47
C PRO A 162 -9.01 -6.04 -2.79
N ARG A 163 -8.75 -7.11 -2.03
CA ARG A 163 -9.48 -8.37 -2.20
C ARG A 163 -10.95 -8.17 -1.86
N ASP A 164 -11.83 -8.64 -2.71
CA ASP A 164 -13.28 -8.58 -2.50
C ASP A 164 -13.86 -9.93 -2.02
N THR A 165 -15.19 -9.99 -1.92
CA THR A 165 -15.88 -11.22 -1.55
C THR A 165 -15.79 -12.29 -2.64
N GLU A 166 -15.72 -11.90 -3.91
CA GLU A 166 -15.60 -12.82 -5.04
C GLU A 166 -14.25 -13.52 -5.03
N ASP A 167 -13.16 -12.80 -4.72
CA ASP A 167 -11.83 -13.36 -4.51
C ASP A 167 -11.82 -14.39 -3.38
N HIS A 168 -12.51 -14.09 -2.27
CA HIS A 168 -12.65 -15.03 -1.15
C HIS A 168 -13.39 -16.31 -1.56
N ILE A 169 -14.49 -16.17 -2.31
CA ILE A 169 -15.26 -17.30 -2.83
C ILE A 169 -14.41 -18.12 -3.81
N ALA A 170 -13.72 -17.48 -4.74
CA ALA A 170 -12.83 -18.14 -5.69
C ALA A 170 -11.73 -18.94 -4.97
N TRP A 171 -11.14 -18.36 -3.91
CA TRP A 171 -10.16 -19.05 -3.07
C TRP A 171 -10.76 -20.29 -2.39
N LEU A 172 -11.97 -20.18 -1.82
CA LEU A 172 -12.67 -21.32 -1.21
C LEU A 172 -12.96 -22.44 -2.22
N LEU A 173 -13.36 -22.07 -3.44
CA LEU A 173 -13.63 -23.01 -4.53
C LEU A 173 -12.36 -23.75 -4.97
N GLN A 174 -11.23 -23.04 -5.11
CA GLN A 174 -9.94 -23.65 -5.45
C GLN A 174 -9.49 -24.69 -4.43
N HIS A 175 -9.85 -24.52 -3.16
CA HIS A 175 -9.53 -25.44 -2.07
C HIS A 175 -10.59 -26.53 -1.84
N GLY A 176 -11.64 -26.60 -2.68
CA GLY A 176 -12.70 -27.60 -2.61
C GLY A 176 -13.71 -27.40 -1.48
N TRP A 177 -13.76 -26.22 -0.85
CA TRP A 177 -14.65 -25.93 0.28
C TRP A 177 -16.00 -25.37 -0.19
N HIS A 178 -16.73 -26.18 -0.96
CA HIS A 178 -17.97 -25.77 -1.62
C HIS A 178 -19.05 -25.28 -0.65
N GLU A 179 -19.21 -25.89 0.53
CA GLU A 179 -20.20 -25.46 1.53
C GLU A 179 -19.91 -24.04 2.07
N LYS A 180 -18.64 -23.74 2.36
CA LYS A 180 -18.23 -22.41 2.81
C LYS A 180 -18.36 -21.38 1.70
N ALA A 181 -18.04 -21.76 0.47
CA ALA A 181 -18.19 -20.91 -0.70
C ALA A 181 -19.66 -20.53 -0.92
N LEU A 182 -20.57 -21.50 -0.80
CA LEU A 182 -22.02 -21.26 -0.90
C LEU A 182 -22.50 -20.29 0.20
N ALA A 183 -22.13 -20.54 1.46
CA ALA A 183 -22.49 -19.65 2.57
C ALA A 183 -21.96 -18.21 2.38
N ALA A 184 -20.75 -18.06 1.83
CA ALA A 184 -20.16 -16.75 1.54
C ALA A 184 -20.92 -16.01 0.41
N VAL A 185 -21.37 -16.73 -0.62
CA VAL A 185 -22.21 -16.17 -1.70
C VAL A 185 -23.56 -15.69 -1.14
N GLU A 186 -24.24 -16.52 -0.34
CA GLU A 186 -25.53 -16.18 0.25
C GLU A 186 -25.43 -14.95 1.18
N ALA A 187 -24.36 -14.85 1.97
CA ALA A 187 -24.10 -13.69 2.80
C ALA A 187 -23.81 -12.41 1.99
N GLY A 188 -23.24 -12.55 0.79
CA GLY A 188 -23.00 -11.43 -0.14
C GLY A 188 -24.28 -10.96 -0.85
N GLN A 189 -25.13 -11.90 -1.27
CA GLN A 189 -26.40 -11.63 -1.95
C GLN A 189 -27.47 -11.04 -1.02
N GLY A 190 -27.54 -11.52 0.23
CA GLY A 190 -28.52 -11.01 1.21
C GLY A 190 -28.34 -9.53 1.59
N ARG A 191 -27.21 -8.90 1.24
CA ARG A 191 -26.98 -7.46 1.42
C ARG A 191 -27.39 -6.61 0.22
N THR A 192 -27.41 -7.17 -0.98
CA THR A 192 -27.80 -6.45 -2.20
C THR A 192 -29.32 -6.29 -2.27
N GLU A 193 -30.09 -7.27 -1.79
CA GLU A 193 -31.56 -7.22 -1.77
C GLU A 193 -32.14 -6.29 -0.68
N LEU A 194 -31.38 -5.98 0.38
CA LEU A 194 -31.83 -5.09 1.46
C LEU A 194 -31.66 -3.59 1.17
N LEU A 195 -31.10 -3.22 0.01
CA LEU A 195 -30.89 -1.84 -0.40
C LEU A 195 -31.92 -1.34 -1.44
N ASP A 196 -32.83 -2.21 -1.88
CA ASP A 196 -33.85 -1.93 -2.91
C ASP A 196 -35.29 -1.76 -2.37
N GLU A 197 -35.49 -1.49 -1.07
CA GLU A 197 -36.81 -1.10 -0.49
C GLU A 197 -36.84 0.33 0.09
#